data_AF-J4KBK3-F1
#
_entry.id   AF-J4KBK3-F1
#
_cell.length_a   1.000
_cell.length_b   1.000
_cell.length_c   1.000
_cell.angle_alpha   90.00
_cell.angle_beta   90.00
_cell.angle_gamma   90.00
#
_symmetry.space_group_name_H-M   'P 1'
#
loop_
_entity.id
_entity.type
_entity.pdbx_description
1 polymer ?
#
loop_
_entity_poly.entity_id
_entity_poly.type
_entity_poly.pdbx_seq_one_letter_code
_entity_poly.pdbx_strand_id
1 'polypeptide(L)'
;MRSFCAKTNNKCLLLFLVIPLFLAGCTGYKPELKNKDTSFKFNEYHEIPYLKYEDIFDEKDNKQQHTGKYSDKTSDGAFDWGNMKSDMYHLTPIVNDMFKKITLDGKKINLPMSFAELGKEFRDFKNIDYSSLTDDITPLTARDSNNNLIYIGKLDPYPKLKKWNVFMSIFDNENKFLIGIELNMENAMIYGLNNNGLLSTKELKVDDIGIGSTFNEMYDKFGKPNIVTRSEDGKDITVVYSDIDNKDNNHVIAFKHRAKIDNPKTKQKQDSKPNVITDISISILRDFLEKKK
;
A
#
# COMPACT_ATOMS: atom_id res chain seq x y z
N MET A 1 10.62 52.53 31.30
CA MET A 1 10.11 53.61 32.19
C MET A 1 8.64 53.32 32.45
N ARG A 2 8.10 53.11 33.65
CA ARG A 2 8.57 53.25 35.03
C ARG A 2 7.98 52.08 35.82
N SER A 3 8.83 51.47 36.65
CA SER A 3 8.43 50.63 37.77
C SER A 3 7.62 51.48 38.75
N PHE A 4 6.45 51.00 39.16
CA PHE A 4 5.81 51.45 40.39
C PHE A 4 5.93 50.33 41.42
N CYS A 5 6.92 50.48 42.29
CA CYS A 5 7.08 49.67 43.48
C CYS A 5 6.55 50.51 44.66
N ALA A 6 5.42 50.12 45.24
CA ALA A 6 4.98 50.60 46.54
C ALA A 6 5.34 49.54 47.59
N LYS A 7 6.19 49.93 48.54
CA LYS A 7 6.69 49.13 49.65
C LYS A 7 5.76 49.35 50.85
N THR A 8 5.02 48.34 51.29
CA THR A 8 4.75 48.16 52.73
C THR A 8 4.29 46.73 53.07
N ASN A 9 5.00 46.14 54.03
CA ASN A 9 4.63 45.06 54.93
C ASN A 9 4.44 43.63 54.38
N ASN A 10 5.54 42.87 54.47
CA ASN A 10 5.64 41.51 55.01
C ASN A 10 4.44 40.58 54.79
N LYS A 11 4.40 40.00 53.59
CA LYS A 11 4.21 38.57 53.30
C LYS A 11 4.31 38.44 51.78
N CYS A 12 5.45 37.99 51.28
CA CYS A 12 5.59 37.61 49.88
C CYS A 12 4.82 36.30 49.69
N LEU A 13 3.50 36.40 49.47
CA LEU A 13 2.70 35.27 49.05
C LEU A 13 3.04 35.06 47.57
N LEU A 14 4.00 34.16 47.29
CA LEU A 14 4.17 33.63 45.96
C LEU A 14 2.88 32.90 45.59
N LEU A 15 2.01 33.57 44.83
CA LEU A 15 0.99 32.89 44.05
C LEU A 15 1.73 32.08 42.99
N PHE A 16 2.04 30.82 43.31
CA PHE A 16 2.18 29.82 42.27
C PHE A 16 0.81 29.71 41.61
N LEU A 17 0.65 30.39 40.47
CA LEU A 17 -0.34 30.01 39.46
C LEU A 17 0.03 28.58 39.04
N VAL A 18 -0.43 27.61 39.81
CA VAL A 18 -0.58 26.24 39.35
C VAL A 18 -1.66 26.34 38.30
N ILE A 19 -1.26 26.63 37.06
CA ILE A 19 -2.07 26.32 35.90
C ILE A 19 -2.29 24.82 36.03
N PRO A 20 -3.52 24.32 36.26
CA PRO A 20 -3.79 22.94 35.95
C PRO A 20 -3.59 22.90 34.43
N LEU A 21 -2.40 22.48 34.00
CA LEU A 21 -2.25 21.83 32.73
C LEU A 21 -3.26 20.69 32.81
N PHE A 22 -4.45 20.95 32.27
CA PHE A 22 -5.33 19.92 31.78
C PHE A 22 -4.47 19.16 30.78
N LEU A 23 -3.73 18.18 31.29
CA LEU A 23 -3.48 16.92 30.61
C LEU A 23 -4.86 16.26 30.48
N ALA A 24 -5.76 16.91 29.75
CA ALA A 24 -6.65 16.18 28.88
C ALA A 24 -5.67 15.50 27.92
N GLY A 25 -5.21 14.31 28.32
CA GLY A 25 -4.49 13.44 27.43
C GLY A 25 -5.29 13.44 26.14
N CYS A 26 -4.66 13.79 25.03
CA CYS A 26 -5.27 13.64 23.73
C CYS A 26 -5.55 12.15 23.56
N THR A 27 -6.64 11.66 24.14
CA THR A 27 -7.22 10.37 23.83
C THR A 27 -7.59 10.53 22.37
N GLY A 28 -6.77 9.94 21.49
CA GLY A 28 -6.99 10.01 20.06
C GLY A 28 -8.41 9.60 19.73
N TYR A 29 -8.95 10.14 18.63
CA TYR A 29 -10.28 9.78 18.20
C TYR A 29 -10.35 8.26 18.02
N LYS A 30 -11.39 7.62 18.56
CA LYS A 30 -11.63 6.19 18.35
C LYS A 30 -12.49 6.06 17.10
N PRO A 31 -12.01 5.39 16.04
CA PRO A 31 -12.78 5.23 14.81
C PRO A 31 -14.15 4.60 15.05
N GLU A 32 -15.15 5.08 14.32
CA GLU A 32 -16.50 4.52 14.32
C GLU A 32 -16.53 3.24 13.50
N LEU A 33 -16.88 2.12 14.13
CA LEU A 33 -16.89 0.79 13.50
C LEU A 33 -18.30 0.40 13.07
N LYS A 34 -18.42 -0.19 11.88
CA LYS A 34 -19.63 -0.85 11.42
C LYS A 34 -19.30 -2.28 10.99
N ASN A 35 -19.71 -3.24 11.81
CA ASN A 35 -19.51 -4.67 11.58
C ASN A 35 -20.50 -5.19 10.55
N LYS A 36 -20.11 -6.23 9.80
CA LYS A 36 -20.92 -6.84 8.72
C LYS A 36 -21.44 -5.80 7.72
N ASP A 37 -20.63 -4.80 7.40
CA ASP A 37 -21.03 -3.71 6.50
C ASP A 37 -21.00 -4.15 5.02
N THR A 38 -22.02 -4.90 4.63
CA THR A 38 -22.23 -5.33 3.24
C THR A 38 -22.75 -4.20 2.34
N SER A 39 -23.12 -3.06 2.93
CA SER A 39 -23.66 -1.90 2.21
C SER A 39 -22.58 -0.96 1.67
N PHE A 40 -21.33 -1.11 2.12
CA PHE A 40 -20.24 -0.24 1.66
C PHE A 40 -20.04 -0.35 0.15
N LYS A 41 -19.96 0.81 -0.49
CA LYS A 41 -19.59 0.99 -1.89
C LYS A 41 -18.51 2.06 -1.95
N PHE A 42 -17.43 1.77 -2.66
CA PHE A 42 -16.41 2.76 -2.94
C PHE A 42 -16.66 3.42 -4.29
N ASN A 43 -16.07 4.59 -4.49
CA ASN A 43 -16.09 5.26 -5.78
C ASN A 43 -15.07 4.58 -6.71
N GLU A 44 -15.55 3.64 -7.52
CA GLU A 44 -14.74 2.87 -8.46
C GLU A 44 -14.07 3.75 -9.52
N TYR A 45 -14.74 4.83 -9.95
CA TYR A 45 -14.26 5.69 -11.02
C TYR A 45 -13.94 7.09 -10.51
N HIS A 46 -12.67 7.30 -10.18
CA HIS A 46 -12.15 8.58 -9.69
C HIS A 46 -10.86 8.96 -10.43
N GLU A 47 -10.58 10.26 -10.50
CA GLU A 47 -9.35 10.75 -11.10
C GLU A 47 -8.13 10.32 -10.28
N ILE A 48 -7.05 9.96 -10.98
CA ILE A 48 -5.81 9.49 -10.39
C ILE A 48 -4.71 10.47 -10.77
N PRO A 49 -4.33 11.40 -9.85
CA PRO A 49 -3.60 12.62 -10.23
C PRO A 49 -2.23 12.37 -10.87
N TYR A 50 -1.53 11.32 -10.46
CA TYR A 50 -0.20 11.01 -10.98
C TYR A 50 -0.22 10.22 -12.29
N LEU A 51 -1.37 9.69 -12.68
CA LEU A 51 -1.46 8.71 -13.77
C LEU A 51 -1.50 9.39 -15.13
N LYS A 52 -0.58 8.98 -16.01
CA LYS A 52 -0.67 9.25 -17.45
C LYS A 52 -1.43 8.09 -18.09
N TYR A 53 -2.72 8.29 -18.34
CA TYR A 53 -3.60 7.23 -18.81
C TYR A 53 -3.15 6.69 -20.18
N GLU A 54 -2.60 7.55 -21.03
CA GLU A 54 -2.02 7.22 -22.32
C GLU A 54 -0.77 6.33 -22.23
N ASP A 55 -0.08 6.26 -21.09
CA ASP A 55 1.04 5.33 -20.88
C ASP A 55 0.55 3.91 -20.52
N ILE A 56 -0.72 3.78 -20.11
CA ILE A 56 -1.27 2.52 -19.60
C ILE A 56 -2.28 1.91 -20.54
N PHE A 57 -3.16 2.71 -21.12
CA PHE A 57 -4.27 2.24 -21.93
C PHE A 57 -3.98 2.36 -23.41
N ASP A 58 -4.40 1.35 -24.18
CA ASP A 58 -4.41 1.44 -25.64
C ASP A 58 -5.44 2.45 -26.10
N GLU A 59 -5.14 3.26 -27.11
CA GLU A 59 -6.17 4.03 -27.80
C GLU A 59 -7.13 3.06 -28.50
N LYS A 60 -8.45 3.34 -28.43
CA LYS A 60 -9.45 2.49 -29.11
C LYS A 60 -9.06 2.33 -30.58
N ASP A 61 -9.02 1.07 -31.03
CA ASP A 61 -8.71 0.63 -32.40
C ASP A 61 -7.23 0.66 -32.84
N ASN A 62 -6.32 1.24 -32.05
CA ASN A 62 -4.88 1.27 -32.31
C ASN A 62 -4.10 0.45 -31.26
N LYS A 63 -4.13 -0.88 -31.39
CA LYS A 63 -3.33 -1.77 -30.51
C LYS A 63 -1.87 -1.35 -30.56
N GLN A 64 -1.31 -0.95 -29.42
CA GLN A 64 0.09 -0.55 -29.32
C GLN A 64 0.98 -1.71 -29.75
N GLN A 65 1.94 -1.43 -30.64
CA GLN A 65 2.94 -2.42 -31.03
C GLN A 65 3.86 -2.75 -29.85
N HIS A 66 4.23 -4.02 -29.73
CA HIS A 66 5.16 -4.55 -28.72
C HIS A 66 6.61 -4.21 -29.09
N THR A 67 6.94 -2.92 -29.12
CA THR A 67 8.27 -2.41 -29.49
C THR A 67 8.75 -1.36 -28.49
N GLY A 68 10.05 -1.05 -28.51
CA GLY A 68 10.66 -0.11 -27.56
C GLY A 68 10.44 -0.55 -26.11
N LYS A 69 10.01 0.37 -25.23
CA LYS A 69 9.75 0.05 -23.82
C LYS A 69 8.67 -1.02 -23.63
N TYR A 70 7.73 -1.17 -24.57
CA TYR A 70 6.64 -2.15 -24.52
C TYR A 70 7.00 -3.53 -25.13
N SER A 71 8.25 -3.71 -25.59
CA SER A 71 8.76 -4.95 -26.18
C SER A 71 8.45 -6.18 -25.32
N ASP A 72 8.11 -7.30 -25.96
CA ASP A 72 8.01 -8.59 -25.28
C ASP A 72 9.36 -9.12 -24.83
N LYS A 73 10.46 -8.60 -25.35
CA LYS A 73 11.80 -9.08 -25.02
C LYS A 73 12.61 -8.02 -24.30
N THR A 74 13.33 -8.45 -23.27
CA THR A 74 14.37 -7.64 -22.61
C THR A 74 15.48 -7.31 -23.61
N SER A 75 16.21 -6.22 -23.35
CA SER A 75 17.25 -5.75 -24.27
C SER A 75 18.39 -6.76 -24.46
N ASP A 76 18.65 -7.59 -23.46
CA ASP A 76 19.62 -8.68 -23.49
C ASP A 76 19.06 -10.01 -24.02
N GLY A 77 17.75 -10.07 -24.29
CA GLY A 77 17.05 -11.27 -24.75
C GLY A 77 16.89 -12.37 -23.70
N ALA A 78 17.21 -12.12 -22.44
CA ALA A 78 17.11 -13.11 -21.36
C ALA A 78 15.67 -13.48 -21.00
N PHE A 79 14.72 -12.56 -21.22
CA PHE A 79 13.29 -12.80 -21.00
C PHE A 79 12.46 -12.45 -22.23
N ASP A 80 11.46 -13.29 -22.50
CA ASP A 80 10.38 -13.07 -23.47
C ASP A 80 9.04 -13.10 -22.72
N TRP A 81 8.54 -11.91 -22.33
CA TRP A 81 7.29 -11.69 -21.61
C TRP A 81 6.08 -12.29 -22.33
N GLY A 82 6.08 -12.30 -23.67
CA GLY A 82 4.98 -12.85 -24.47
C GLY A 82 4.92 -14.38 -24.48
N ASN A 83 6.06 -15.06 -24.34
CA ASN A 83 6.17 -16.51 -24.56
C ASN A 83 6.73 -17.31 -23.39
N MET A 84 7.15 -16.68 -22.29
CA MET A 84 7.70 -17.42 -21.17
C MET A 84 6.65 -18.25 -20.43
N LYS A 85 7.13 -19.31 -19.77
CA LYS A 85 6.38 -20.12 -18.82
C LYS A 85 6.55 -19.56 -17.42
N SER A 86 5.59 -19.84 -16.54
CA SER A 86 5.74 -19.60 -15.10
C SER A 86 6.96 -20.36 -14.59
N ASP A 87 7.81 -19.69 -13.82
CA ASP A 87 9.08 -20.23 -13.32
C ASP A 87 9.47 -19.58 -11.98
N MET A 88 10.26 -20.31 -11.19
CA MET A 88 10.82 -19.86 -9.92
C MET A 88 12.34 -20.01 -9.94
N TYR A 89 13.01 -18.88 -9.79
CA TYR A 89 14.45 -18.74 -9.74
C TYR A 89 14.93 -18.56 -8.28
N HIS A 90 16.21 -18.20 -8.14
CA HIS A 90 16.81 -17.92 -6.84
C HIS A 90 16.23 -16.64 -6.22
N LEU A 91 16.42 -16.50 -4.89
CA LEU A 91 16.18 -15.24 -4.21
C LEU A 91 17.03 -14.12 -4.84
N THR A 92 16.54 -12.90 -4.74
CA THR A 92 17.11 -11.72 -5.40
C THR A 92 17.62 -10.73 -4.35
N PRO A 93 18.91 -10.76 -3.97
CA PRO A 93 19.46 -9.93 -2.89
C PRO A 93 19.28 -8.42 -3.06
N ILE A 94 19.07 -7.97 -4.31
CA ILE A 94 18.77 -6.56 -4.65
C ILE A 94 17.51 -6.03 -3.95
N VAL A 95 16.62 -6.90 -3.48
CA VAL A 95 15.40 -6.52 -2.74
C VAL A 95 15.72 -5.63 -1.54
N ASN A 96 16.83 -5.87 -0.84
CA ASN A 96 17.25 -5.03 0.29
C ASN A 96 17.51 -3.58 -0.13
N ASP A 97 18.02 -3.36 -1.34
CA ASP A 97 18.23 -2.02 -1.88
C ASP A 97 16.95 -1.43 -2.47
N MET A 98 16.09 -2.26 -3.08
CA MET A 98 14.76 -1.86 -3.53
C MET A 98 13.90 -1.32 -2.38
N PHE A 99 13.89 -2.00 -1.23
CA PHE A 99 13.14 -1.57 -0.04
C PHE A 99 13.60 -0.21 0.51
N LYS A 100 14.88 0.15 0.33
CA LYS A 100 15.40 1.48 0.72
C LYS A 100 14.96 2.60 -0.24
N LYS A 101 14.34 2.27 -1.37
CA LYS A 101 13.94 3.20 -2.43
C LYS A 101 12.43 3.20 -2.68
N ILE A 102 11.64 2.71 -1.73
CA ILE A 102 10.19 2.78 -1.81
C ILE A 102 9.76 4.22 -1.59
N THR A 103 8.88 4.71 -2.46
CA THR A 103 8.26 6.02 -2.32
C THR A 103 6.74 5.93 -2.39
N LEU A 104 6.07 6.77 -1.60
CA LEU A 104 4.65 7.01 -1.62
C LEU A 104 4.39 8.50 -1.87
N ASP A 105 3.69 8.84 -2.95
CA ASP A 105 3.47 10.23 -3.38
C ASP A 105 4.80 11.03 -3.49
N GLY A 106 5.82 10.39 -4.07
CA GLY A 106 7.17 10.95 -4.23
C GLY A 106 7.99 11.06 -2.93
N LYS A 107 7.45 10.65 -1.78
CA LYS A 107 8.17 10.67 -0.49
C LYS A 107 8.71 9.30 -0.16
N LYS A 108 9.98 9.22 0.22
CA LYS A 108 10.58 7.98 0.72
C LYS A 108 9.86 7.49 1.99
N ILE A 109 9.55 6.21 2.03
CA ILE A 109 8.97 5.52 3.19
C ILE A 109 9.83 4.32 3.59
N ASN A 110 9.60 3.77 4.78
CA ASN A 110 10.20 2.52 5.23
C ASN A 110 9.10 1.62 5.76
N LEU A 111 9.20 0.31 5.53
CA LEU A 111 8.31 -0.69 6.11
C LEU A 111 9.04 -1.51 7.20
N PRO A 112 8.35 -1.96 8.25
CA PRO A 112 6.97 -1.65 8.58
C PRO A 112 6.79 -0.19 9.02
N MET A 113 5.58 0.36 8.86
CA MET A 113 5.24 1.75 9.23
C MET A 113 3.95 1.86 10.02
N SER A 114 3.78 2.95 10.75
CA SER A 114 2.53 3.30 11.43
C SER A 114 1.56 4.02 10.50
N PHE A 115 0.28 4.07 10.88
CA PHE A 115 -0.73 4.89 10.17
C PHE A 115 -0.35 6.37 10.09
N ALA A 116 0.31 6.92 11.12
CA ALA A 116 0.71 8.32 11.12
C ALA A 116 1.82 8.63 10.11
N GLU A 117 2.69 7.65 9.83
CA GLU A 117 3.73 7.75 8.78
C GLU A 117 3.13 7.62 7.38
N LEU A 118 2.00 6.92 7.23
CA LEU A 118 1.26 6.85 5.97
C LEU A 118 0.62 8.19 5.62
N GLY A 119 0.08 8.86 6.63
CA GLY A 119 -0.52 10.18 6.58
C GLY A 119 -1.02 10.58 7.97
N LYS A 120 -0.81 11.83 8.38
CA LYS A 120 -1.21 12.30 9.72
C LYS A 120 -2.72 12.21 9.94
N GLU A 121 -3.48 12.34 8.85
CA GLU A 121 -4.92 12.17 8.79
C GLU A 121 -5.37 10.75 9.17
N PHE A 122 -4.57 9.71 8.91
CA PHE A 122 -4.92 8.31 9.19
C PHE A 122 -4.52 7.84 10.58
N ARG A 123 -3.86 8.69 11.38
CA ARG A 123 -3.23 8.30 12.66
C ARG A 123 -4.19 7.64 13.64
N ASP A 124 -5.48 7.97 13.59
CA ASP A 124 -6.49 7.53 14.54
C ASP A 124 -6.91 6.06 14.30
N PHE A 125 -6.62 5.50 13.12
CA PHE A 125 -6.87 4.08 12.83
C PHE A 125 -6.07 3.13 13.73
N LYS A 126 -4.92 3.59 14.27
CA LYS A 126 -4.16 2.81 15.27
C LYS A 126 -4.97 2.46 16.53
N ASN A 127 -6.08 3.17 16.79
CA ASN A 127 -6.91 2.99 17.98
C ASN A 127 -7.97 1.89 17.81
N ILE A 128 -7.99 1.18 16.68
CA ILE A 128 -8.84 0.01 16.44
C ILE A 128 -8.19 -1.24 17.06
N ASP A 129 -8.98 -2.08 17.72
CA ASP A 129 -8.52 -3.40 18.17
C ASP A 129 -8.56 -4.39 16.99
N TYR A 130 -7.48 -4.42 16.21
CA TYR A 130 -7.33 -5.36 15.10
C TYR A 130 -7.19 -6.81 15.56
N SER A 131 -6.82 -7.03 16.82
CA SER A 131 -6.59 -8.36 17.37
C SER A 131 -7.89 -9.16 17.57
N SER A 132 -9.05 -8.49 17.47
CA SER A 132 -10.38 -9.09 17.57
C SER A 132 -11.05 -9.34 16.21
N LEU A 133 -10.34 -9.18 15.09
CA LEU A 133 -10.89 -9.43 13.75
C LEU A 133 -11.21 -10.93 13.56
N THR A 134 -12.42 -11.21 13.09
CA THR A 134 -12.92 -12.55 12.79
C THR A 134 -13.86 -12.54 11.57
N ASP A 135 -14.17 -13.73 11.06
CA ASP A 135 -15.18 -13.94 10.00
C ASP A 135 -16.55 -13.38 10.39
N ASP A 136 -16.88 -13.41 11.69
CA ASP A 136 -18.19 -13.03 12.21
C ASP A 136 -18.44 -11.52 12.24
N ILE A 137 -17.39 -10.69 12.19
CA ILE A 137 -17.55 -9.23 12.22
C ILE A 137 -17.25 -8.56 10.89
N THR A 138 -16.72 -9.32 9.92
CA THR A 138 -16.33 -8.85 8.60
C THR A 138 -17.43 -9.12 7.55
N PRO A 139 -17.52 -8.35 6.45
CA PRO A 139 -16.73 -7.16 6.14
C PRO A 139 -16.98 -6.03 7.15
N LEU A 140 -15.97 -5.21 7.42
CA LEU A 140 -16.00 -4.15 8.41
C LEU A 140 -15.59 -2.83 7.78
N THR A 141 -16.28 -1.74 8.13
CA THR A 141 -15.81 -0.37 7.86
C THR A 141 -15.46 0.34 9.16
N ALA A 142 -14.43 1.17 9.10
CA ALA A 142 -14.02 2.04 10.20
C ALA A 142 -13.82 3.47 9.68
N ARG A 143 -14.46 4.46 10.32
CA ARG A 143 -14.33 5.88 9.95
C ARG A 143 -13.58 6.67 11.01
N ASP A 144 -12.59 7.47 10.60
CA ASP A 144 -11.89 8.39 11.49
C ASP A 144 -12.64 9.73 11.66
N SER A 145 -12.04 10.66 12.40
CA SER A 145 -12.59 12.00 12.64
C SER A 145 -12.66 12.89 11.39
N ASN A 146 -11.88 12.55 10.36
CA ASN A 146 -11.86 13.25 9.07
C ASN A 146 -12.78 12.57 8.04
N ASN A 147 -13.55 11.56 8.46
CA ASN A 147 -14.39 10.73 7.61
C ASN A 147 -13.63 9.87 6.58
N ASN A 148 -12.30 9.73 6.71
CA ASN A 148 -11.56 8.71 5.97
C ASN A 148 -12.01 7.33 6.43
N LEU A 149 -11.86 6.33 5.56
CA LEU A 149 -12.39 5.00 5.79
C LEU A 149 -11.34 3.92 5.62
N ILE A 150 -11.31 2.95 6.54
CA ILE A 150 -10.75 1.63 6.32
C ILE A 150 -11.88 0.67 6.00
N TYR A 151 -11.72 -0.11 4.92
CA TYR A 151 -12.54 -1.28 4.62
C TYR A 151 -11.70 -2.53 4.83
N ILE A 152 -12.25 -3.46 5.60
CA ILE A 152 -11.68 -4.78 5.83
C ILE A 152 -12.66 -5.78 5.21
N GLY A 153 -12.22 -6.43 4.11
CA GLY A 153 -13.06 -7.37 3.36
C GLY A 153 -13.39 -8.63 4.15
N LYS A 154 -14.28 -9.47 3.63
CA LYS A 154 -14.44 -10.82 4.18
C LYS A 154 -13.29 -11.70 3.69
N LEU A 155 -12.60 -12.37 4.61
CA LEU A 155 -11.71 -13.51 4.34
C LEU A 155 -12.43 -14.74 4.91
N ASP A 156 -12.24 -15.91 4.32
CA ASP A 156 -12.86 -17.15 4.80
C ASP A 156 -11.88 -18.33 4.63
N PRO A 157 -11.22 -18.81 5.70
CA PRO A 157 -11.26 -18.28 7.06
C PRO A 157 -10.30 -17.10 7.26
N TYR A 158 -10.64 -16.19 8.17
CA TYR A 158 -9.71 -15.18 8.67
C TYR A 158 -8.49 -15.84 9.34
N PRO A 159 -7.31 -15.22 9.25
CA PRO A 159 -6.12 -15.71 9.93
C PRO A 159 -6.35 -15.91 11.43
N LYS A 160 -6.25 -17.16 11.90
CA LYS A 160 -6.33 -17.49 13.34
C LYS A 160 -5.10 -17.00 14.12
N LEU A 161 -3.96 -16.87 13.43
CA LEU A 161 -2.71 -16.40 14.01
C LEU A 161 -2.63 -14.88 13.88
N LYS A 162 -2.66 -14.17 15.01
CA LYS A 162 -2.61 -12.70 15.07
C LYS A 162 -1.35 -12.07 14.46
N LYS A 163 -0.30 -12.87 14.28
CA LYS A 163 0.94 -12.47 13.61
C LYS A 163 0.80 -12.37 12.08
N TRP A 164 -0.25 -12.90 11.48
CA TRP A 164 -0.43 -12.78 10.02
C TRP A 164 -0.97 -11.40 9.65
N ASN A 165 -0.53 -10.94 8.48
CA ASN A 165 -1.02 -9.68 7.95
C ASN A 165 -2.45 -9.86 7.43
N VAL A 166 -3.28 -8.85 7.62
CA VAL A 166 -4.62 -8.75 7.03
C VAL A 166 -4.63 -7.64 6.00
N PHE A 167 -5.18 -7.95 4.83
CA PHE A 167 -5.36 -6.99 3.74
C PHE A 167 -6.54 -6.07 4.02
N MET A 168 -6.30 -4.77 3.90
CA MET A 168 -7.31 -3.73 4.08
C MET A 168 -7.20 -2.69 2.97
N SER A 169 -8.25 -1.92 2.75
CA SER A 169 -8.25 -0.81 1.79
C SER A 169 -8.56 0.49 2.51
N ILE A 170 -7.78 1.54 2.22
CA ILE A 170 -7.98 2.88 2.76
C ILE A 170 -8.65 3.73 1.68
N PHE A 171 -9.65 4.50 2.10
CA PHE A 171 -10.38 5.43 1.27
C PHE A 171 -10.41 6.82 1.91
N ASP A 172 -10.52 7.86 1.09
CA ASP A 172 -10.75 9.22 1.57
C ASP A 172 -12.22 9.43 1.98
N ASN A 173 -12.55 10.65 2.38
CA ASN A 173 -13.89 11.06 2.76
C ASN A 173 -14.92 11.05 1.61
N GLU A 174 -14.48 10.91 0.36
CA GLU A 174 -15.31 10.73 -0.84
C GLU A 174 -15.38 9.25 -1.28
N ASN A 175 -14.88 8.35 -0.43
CA ASN A 175 -14.74 6.91 -0.68
C ASN A 175 -13.91 6.59 -1.95
N LYS A 176 -12.95 7.43 -2.34
CA LYS A 176 -11.98 7.13 -3.41
C LYS A 176 -10.87 6.25 -2.85
N PHE A 177 -10.45 5.25 -3.61
CA PHE A 177 -9.45 4.28 -3.16
C PHE A 177 -8.06 4.92 -3.09
N LEU A 178 -7.53 5.05 -1.88
CA LEU A 178 -6.23 5.67 -1.64
C LEU A 178 -5.10 4.68 -1.82
N ILE A 179 -5.14 3.56 -1.08
CA ILE A 179 -4.14 2.50 -1.13
C ILE A 179 -4.63 1.26 -0.36
N GLY A 180 -4.14 0.09 -0.73
CA GLY A 180 -4.27 -1.14 0.03
C GLY A 180 -3.12 -1.29 1.02
N ILE A 181 -3.41 -1.83 2.20
CA ILE A 181 -2.42 -2.07 3.24
C ILE A 181 -2.45 -3.53 3.69
N GLU A 182 -1.29 -4.03 4.09
CA GLU A 182 -1.15 -5.29 4.83
C GLU A 182 -0.81 -4.96 6.28
N LEU A 183 -1.77 -5.16 7.18
CA LEU A 183 -1.63 -4.79 8.58
C LEU A 183 -1.37 -6.00 9.46
N ASN A 184 -0.37 -5.92 10.32
CA ASN A 184 -0.17 -6.88 11.40
C ASN A 184 -1.18 -6.62 12.53
N MET A 185 -2.01 -7.61 12.84
CA MET A 185 -3.08 -7.48 13.85
C MET A 185 -2.59 -7.39 15.29
N GLU A 186 -1.37 -7.81 15.59
CA GLU A 186 -0.79 -7.80 16.93
C GLU A 186 -0.25 -6.42 17.33
N ASN A 187 0.42 -5.73 16.41
CA ASN A 187 1.08 -4.44 16.70
C ASN A 187 0.51 -3.26 15.91
N ALA A 188 -0.51 -3.48 15.08
CA ALA A 188 -1.15 -2.45 14.24
C ALA A 188 -0.17 -1.67 13.34
N MET A 189 0.95 -2.29 12.96
CA MET A 189 1.88 -1.75 11.98
C MET A 189 1.55 -2.27 10.59
N ILE A 190 1.77 -1.42 9.59
CA ILE A 190 1.61 -1.71 8.17
C ILE A 190 2.91 -2.36 7.68
N TYR A 191 2.83 -3.62 7.27
CA TYR A 191 3.94 -4.42 6.74
C TYR A 191 3.96 -4.48 5.21
N GLY A 192 2.93 -3.97 4.56
CA GLY A 192 2.87 -3.94 3.11
C GLY A 192 1.89 -2.91 2.57
N LEU A 193 2.13 -2.53 1.32
CA LEU A 193 1.33 -1.59 0.55
C LEU A 193 1.07 -2.18 -0.83
N ASN A 194 -0.13 -1.98 -1.34
CA ASN A 194 -0.49 -2.42 -2.68
C ASN A 194 -1.61 -1.54 -3.24
N ASN A 195 -1.87 -1.65 -4.53
CA ASN A 195 -3.01 -1.00 -5.17
C ASN A 195 -4.24 -1.94 -5.30
N ASN A 196 -4.20 -3.15 -4.72
CA ASN A 196 -5.33 -4.09 -4.63
C ASN A 196 -6.05 -4.41 -5.95
N GLY A 197 -5.33 -4.41 -7.09
CA GLY A 197 -5.97 -4.59 -8.39
C GLY A 197 -6.83 -3.40 -8.83
N LEU A 198 -6.82 -2.31 -8.07
CA LEU A 198 -7.47 -1.03 -8.37
C LEU A 198 -6.38 -0.02 -8.70
N LEU A 199 -6.68 1.00 -9.50
CA LEU A 199 -5.73 2.09 -9.64
C LEU A 199 -5.90 3.01 -8.40
N SER A 200 -4.86 3.08 -7.57
CA SER A 200 -4.83 3.86 -6.33
C SER A 200 -4.57 5.33 -6.59
N THR A 201 -5.17 6.25 -5.82
CA THR A 201 -4.83 7.68 -5.92
C THR A 201 -3.45 8.01 -5.34
N LYS A 202 -2.94 7.20 -4.41
CA LYS A 202 -1.57 7.32 -3.94
C LYS A 202 -0.61 6.63 -4.90
N GLU A 203 0.49 7.30 -5.21
CA GLU A 203 1.52 6.80 -6.11
C GLU A 203 2.53 5.95 -5.33
N LEU A 204 2.48 4.62 -5.52
CA LEU A 204 3.46 3.70 -4.96
C LEU A 204 4.51 3.33 -6.01
N LYS A 205 5.79 3.53 -5.68
CA LYS A 205 6.93 3.22 -6.55
C LYS A 205 8.08 2.58 -5.77
N VAL A 206 8.91 1.85 -6.50
CA VAL A 206 10.20 1.32 -6.06
C VAL A 206 11.25 1.83 -7.04
N ASP A 207 12.16 2.70 -6.59
CA ASP A 207 13.23 3.24 -7.44
C ASP A 207 12.69 3.79 -8.78
N ASP A 208 11.67 4.64 -8.72
CA ASP A 208 10.91 5.22 -9.83
C ASP A 208 10.05 4.26 -10.68
N ILE A 209 10.11 2.95 -10.45
CA ILE A 209 9.26 1.96 -11.12
C ILE A 209 7.94 1.84 -10.37
N GLY A 210 6.83 2.00 -11.09
CA GLY A 210 5.48 1.85 -10.56
C GLY A 210 4.44 1.66 -11.66
N ILE A 211 3.18 1.97 -11.37
CA ILE A 211 2.10 1.88 -12.35
C ILE A 211 2.40 2.79 -13.55
N GLY A 212 2.30 2.25 -14.76
CA GLY A 212 2.62 2.94 -16.02
C GLY A 212 4.06 2.75 -16.52
N SER A 213 4.97 2.25 -15.68
CA SER A 213 6.27 1.71 -16.14
C SER A 213 6.08 0.38 -16.87
N THR A 214 7.08 -0.09 -17.62
CA THR A 214 7.05 -1.40 -18.27
C THR A 214 7.91 -2.44 -17.59
N PHE A 215 7.70 -3.71 -17.91
CA PHE A 215 8.56 -4.79 -17.43
C PHE A 215 10.00 -4.68 -17.92
N ASN A 216 10.26 -4.09 -19.09
CA ASN A 216 11.64 -3.86 -19.54
C ASN A 216 12.30 -2.76 -18.71
N GLU A 217 11.62 -1.64 -18.44
CA GLU A 217 12.16 -0.60 -17.56
C GLU A 217 12.47 -1.14 -16.16
N MET A 218 11.60 -2.02 -15.67
CA MET A 218 11.79 -2.74 -14.41
C MET A 218 12.97 -3.72 -14.45
N TYR A 219 13.09 -4.51 -15.51
CA TYR A 219 14.17 -5.47 -15.71
C TYR A 219 15.53 -4.78 -15.88
N ASP A 220 15.61 -3.72 -16.66
CA ASP A 220 16.84 -2.95 -16.87
C ASP A 220 17.38 -2.39 -15.56
N LYS A 221 16.49 -2.13 -14.59
CA LYS A 221 16.84 -1.57 -13.28
C LYS A 221 17.15 -2.64 -12.24
N PHE A 222 16.38 -3.72 -12.18
CA PHE A 222 16.48 -4.71 -11.09
C PHE A 222 17.07 -6.06 -11.52
N GLY A 223 17.24 -6.28 -12.83
CA GLY A 223 17.74 -7.50 -13.41
C GLY A 223 16.75 -8.66 -13.30
N LYS A 224 17.29 -9.87 -13.13
CA LYS A 224 16.50 -11.10 -13.13
C LYS A 224 15.62 -11.21 -11.87
N PRO A 225 14.30 -11.45 -12.01
CA PRO A 225 13.39 -11.66 -10.88
C PRO A 225 13.55 -13.04 -10.22
N ASN A 226 12.96 -13.18 -9.03
CA ASN A 226 12.85 -14.43 -8.29
C ASN A 226 11.75 -15.33 -8.86
N ILE A 227 10.58 -14.80 -9.18
CA ILE A 227 9.46 -15.57 -9.74
C ILE A 227 8.87 -14.79 -10.91
N VAL A 228 8.48 -15.52 -11.95
CA VAL A 228 7.52 -15.01 -12.93
C VAL A 228 6.37 -15.99 -13.03
N THR A 229 5.14 -15.50 -12.93
CA THR A 229 3.93 -16.30 -13.13
C THR A 229 3.05 -15.68 -14.19
N ARG A 230 2.28 -16.54 -14.84
CA ARG A 230 1.33 -16.16 -15.88
C ARG A 230 -0.04 -16.75 -15.58
N SER A 231 -1.10 -16.01 -15.89
CA SER A 231 -2.46 -16.54 -15.83
C SER A 231 -2.66 -17.68 -16.83
N GLU A 232 -3.68 -18.51 -16.59
CA GLU A 232 -4.03 -19.63 -17.48
C GLU A 232 -4.31 -19.18 -18.92
N ASP A 233 -4.92 -18.00 -19.10
CA ASP A 233 -5.20 -17.42 -20.41
C ASP A 233 -3.99 -16.70 -21.04
N GLY A 234 -2.86 -16.66 -20.33
CA GLY A 234 -1.61 -16.08 -20.81
C GLY A 234 -1.57 -14.55 -20.82
N LYS A 235 -2.58 -13.85 -20.31
CA LYS A 235 -2.72 -12.39 -20.49
C LYS A 235 -2.20 -11.57 -19.31
N ASP A 236 -2.24 -12.14 -18.12
CA ASP A 236 -1.73 -11.49 -16.92
C ASP A 236 -0.39 -12.11 -16.56
N ILE A 237 0.57 -11.26 -16.19
CA ILE A 237 1.91 -11.67 -15.81
C ILE A 237 2.23 -11.02 -14.47
N THR A 238 2.77 -11.79 -13.53
CA THR A 238 3.28 -11.28 -12.25
C THR A 238 4.77 -11.57 -12.17
N VAL A 239 5.56 -10.54 -11.90
CA VAL A 239 7.01 -10.61 -11.72
C VAL A 239 7.32 -10.27 -10.27
N VAL A 240 8.05 -11.15 -9.57
CA VAL A 240 8.32 -11.03 -8.14
C VAL A 240 9.81 -11.00 -7.87
N TYR A 241 10.23 -10.06 -7.04
CA TYR A 241 11.54 -10.03 -6.38
C TYR A 241 11.33 -10.37 -4.91
N SER A 242 12.14 -11.28 -4.39
CA SER A 242 12.01 -11.79 -3.03
C SER A 242 13.39 -12.02 -2.42
N ASP A 243 13.59 -11.60 -1.18
CA ASP A 243 14.78 -11.94 -0.40
C ASP A 243 14.45 -12.11 1.09
N ILE A 244 15.23 -12.93 1.77
CA ILE A 244 15.01 -13.24 3.19
C ILE A 244 16.05 -12.49 4.03
N ASP A 245 15.57 -11.74 5.01
CA ASP A 245 16.45 -11.02 5.95
C ASP A 245 17.03 -11.94 7.04
N ASN A 246 17.92 -11.39 7.86
CA ASN A 246 18.57 -12.12 8.95
C ASN A 246 17.62 -12.51 10.11
N LYS A 247 16.35 -12.13 10.05
CA LYS A 247 15.29 -12.49 11.01
C LYS A 247 14.25 -13.41 10.37
N ASP A 248 14.58 -14.04 9.25
CA ASP A 248 13.70 -14.93 8.48
C ASP A 248 12.41 -14.23 7.97
N ASN A 249 12.41 -12.90 7.85
CA ASN A 249 11.32 -12.21 7.16
C ASN A 249 11.61 -12.23 5.67
N ASN A 250 10.61 -12.61 4.88
CA ASN A 250 10.65 -12.53 3.44
C ASN A 250 10.14 -11.16 2.97
N HIS A 251 11.02 -10.40 2.35
CA HIS A 251 10.74 -9.11 1.72
C HIS A 251 10.36 -9.38 0.27
N VAL A 252 9.16 -8.95 -0.13
CA VAL A 252 8.56 -9.27 -1.42
C VAL A 252 8.15 -8.00 -2.14
N ILE A 253 8.51 -7.87 -3.40
CA ILE A 253 8.01 -6.84 -4.32
C ILE A 253 7.47 -7.55 -5.56
N ALA A 254 6.19 -7.34 -5.85
CA ALA A 254 5.53 -7.89 -7.02
C ALA A 254 5.07 -6.76 -7.94
N PHE A 255 5.40 -6.88 -9.22
CA PHE A 255 4.89 -6.06 -10.30
C PHE A 255 3.99 -6.92 -11.18
N LYS A 256 2.80 -6.43 -11.50
CA LYS A 256 1.84 -7.17 -12.32
C LYS A 256 1.44 -6.38 -13.55
N HIS A 257 1.36 -7.09 -14.67
CA HIS A 257 0.65 -6.67 -15.87
C HIS A 257 -0.70 -7.39 -15.90
N ARG A 258 -1.77 -6.63 -16.15
CA ARG A 258 -3.10 -7.14 -16.42
C ARG A 258 -3.55 -6.61 -17.76
N ALA A 259 -3.88 -7.49 -18.70
CA ALA A 259 -4.21 -7.08 -20.06
C ALA A 259 -5.47 -6.21 -20.14
N LYS A 260 -6.39 -6.30 -19.15
CA LYS A 260 -7.59 -5.47 -19.05
C LYS A 260 -7.78 -4.96 -17.62
N ILE A 261 -7.93 -3.65 -17.49
CA ILE A 261 -8.24 -3.00 -16.21
C ILE A 261 -9.34 -1.94 -16.40
N ASP A 262 -9.99 -1.54 -15.32
CA ASP A 262 -10.96 -0.45 -15.33
C ASP A 262 -10.25 0.88 -15.61
N ASN A 263 -10.78 1.66 -16.54
CA ASN A 263 -10.28 2.99 -16.87
C ASN A 263 -11.16 4.05 -16.20
N PRO A 264 -10.68 4.76 -15.16
CA PRO A 264 -11.45 5.79 -14.48
C PRO A 264 -11.94 6.95 -15.37
N LYS A 265 -11.22 7.28 -16.46
CA LYS A 265 -11.63 8.36 -17.38
C LYS A 265 -12.82 7.94 -18.24
N THR A 266 -12.83 6.71 -18.74
CA THR A 266 -13.88 6.21 -19.66
C THR A 266 -14.99 5.45 -18.93
N LYS A 267 -14.76 5.09 -17.66
CA LYS A 267 -15.65 4.30 -16.80
C LYS A 267 -15.99 2.92 -17.39
N GLN A 268 -15.00 2.32 -18.07
CA GLN A 268 -15.12 1.04 -18.77
C GLN A 268 -13.83 0.24 -18.60
N LYS A 269 -13.93 -1.09 -18.69
CA LYS A 269 -12.75 -1.94 -18.86
C LYS A 269 -12.11 -1.69 -20.22
N GLN A 270 -10.80 -1.52 -20.23
CA GLN A 270 -10.02 -1.22 -21.41
C GLN A 270 -8.74 -2.05 -21.43
N ASP A 271 -8.28 -2.37 -22.63
CA ASP A 271 -7.00 -3.04 -22.82
C ASP A 271 -5.86 -2.13 -22.35
N SER A 272 -4.92 -2.71 -21.59
CA SER A 272 -3.67 -2.05 -21.24
C SER A 272 -2.63 -2.28 -22.32
N LYS A 273 -1.71 -1.33 -22.47
CA LYS A 273 -0.54 -1.47 -23.34
C LYS A 273 0.32 -2.66 -22.93
N PRO A 274 1.01 -3.31 -23.90
CA PRO A 274 1.81 -4.50 -23.63
C PRO A 274 2.84 -4.30 -22.54
N ASN A 275 2.94 -5.27 -21.62
CA ASN A 275 3.98 -5.34 -20.58
C ASN A 275 4.03 -4.12 -19.64
N VAL A 276 2.98 -3.29 -19.61
CA VAL A 276 2.84 -2.19 -18.65
C VAL A 276 2.47 -2.74 -17.28
N ILE A 277 3.13 -2.23 -16.25
CA ILE A 277 2.83 -2.49 -14.86
C ILE A 277 1.52 -1.77 -14.52
N THR A 278 0.50 -2.56 -14.18
CA THR A 278 -0.82 -2.09 -13.77
C THR A 278 -1.09 -2.33 -12.30
N ASP A 279 -0.28 -3.17 -11.63
CA ASP A 279 -0.28 -3.32 -10.17
C ASP A 279 1.12 -3.45 -9.59
N ILE A 280 1.24 -2.98 -8.35
CA ILE A 280 2.42 -3.11 -7.53
C ILE A 280 2.01 -3.53 -6.11
N SER A 281 2.74 -4.49 -5.55
CA SER A 281 2.59 -4.92 -4.15
C SER A 281 3.96 -5.01 -3.50
N ILE A 282 4.07 -4.52 -2.28
CA ILE A 282 5.28 -4.56 -1.46
C ILE A 282 4.88 -5.12 -0.12
N SER A 283 5.54 -6.17 0.35
CA SER A 283 5.12 -6.93 1.52
C SER A 283 6.32 -7.44 2.30
N ILE A 284 6.25 -7.36 3.63
CA ILE A 284 7.14 -8.07 4.55
C ILE A 284 6.35 -9.23 5.15
N LEU A 285 6.65 -10.44 4.69
CA LEU A 285 6.05 -11.68 5.16
C LEU A 285 6.93 -12.27 6.25
N ARG A 286 6.40 -12.42 7.45
CA ARG A 286 7.14 -12.94 8.61
C ARG A 286 6.92 -14.44 8.75
N ASP A 287 7.91 -15.14 9.31
CA ASP A 287 7.83 -16.55 9.68
C ASP A 287 7.42 -17.50 8.53
N PHE A 288 7.77 -17.17 7.28
CA PHE A 288 7.37 -17.97 6.10
C PHE A 288 7.89 -19.41 6.15
N LEU A 289 8.96 -19.66 6.91
CA LEU A 289 9.65 -20.92 7.03
C LEU A 289 9.49 -21.57 8.41
N GLU A 290 8.34 -21.41 9.09
CA GLU A 290 8.07 -22.21 10.30
C GLU A 290 8.20 -23.70 9.98
N LYS A 291 9.38 -24.26 10.30
CA LYS A 291 9.60 -25.69 10.34
C LYS A 291 8.56 -26.24 11.29
N LYS A 292 7.66 -27.07 10.77
CA LYS A 292 6.84 -27.96 11.60
C LYS A 292 7.80 -28.65 12.58
N LYS A 293 7.75 -28.24 13.85
CA LYS A 293 8.32 -29.03 14.95
C LYS A 293 7.29 -30.05 15.37
#